data_AF-A0A3M1HU94-F1
#
_entry.id   AF-A0A3M1HU94-F1
#
_cell.length_a   1.000
_cell.length_b   1.000
_cell.length_c   1.000
_cell.angle_alpha   90.00
_cell.angle_beta   90.00
_cell.angle_gamma   90.00
#
_symmetry.space_group_name_H-M   'P 1'
#
loop_
_entity.id
_entity.type
_entity.pdbx_description
1 polymer ?
#
loop_
_entity_poly.entity_id
_entity_poly.type
_entity_poly.pdbx_seq_one_letter_code
_entity_poly.pdbx_strand_id
1 'polypeptide(L)' 'MDDRADRLKFRCPKCGRPVERRTRWFPFCSRRCRLVDLGDWLSERYRIPGEPAPADEGDEAR' A
#
# COMPACT_ATOMS: atom_id res chain seq x y z
N MET A 1 -28.37 -5.29 -10.11
CA MET A 1 -27.02 -4.69 -10.21
C MET A 1 -26.79 -4.02 -8.86
N ASP A 2 -25.81 -4.51 -8.09
CA ASP A 2 -25.73 -4.38 -6.62
C ASP A 2 -25.26 -2.97 -6.15
N ASP A 3 -26.20 -2.02 -6.11
CA ASP A 3 -26.01 -0.60 -5.72
C ASP A 3 -25.59 -0.39 -4.25
N ARG A 4 -25.59 -1.43 -3.42
CA ARG A 4 -25.23 -1.34 -1.99
C ARG A 4 -23.72 -1.24 -1.75
N ALA A 5 -22.90 -1.72 -2.67
CA ALA A 5 -21.44 -1.71 -2.55
C ALA A 5 -20.82 -0.30 -2.77
N ASP A 6 -21.57 0.64 -3.34
CA ASP A 6 -21.07 1.97 -3.74
C ASP A 6 -21.22 3.05 -2.65
N ARG A 7 -21.97 2.77 -1.56
CA ARG A 7 -22.14 3.75 -0.46
C ARG A 7 -20.92 3.88 0.46
N LEU A 8 -19.95 2.98 0.35
CA LEU A 8 -18.64 3.11 0.98
C LEU A 8 -17.64 3.57 -0.07
N LYS A 9 -17.51 4.89 -0.20
CA LYS A 9 -16.63 5.57 -1.17
C LYS A 9 -15.15 5.15 -1.10
N PHE A 10 -14.72 4.48 -0.03
CA PHE A 10 -13.31 4.13 0.20
C PHE A 10 -13.12 2.63 0.21
N ARG A 11 -12.09 2.17 -0.51
CA ARG A 11 -11.66 0.78 -0.57
C ARG A 11 -10.31 0.61 0.11
N CYS A 12 -10.14 -0.52 0.79
CA CYS A 12 -8.89 -0.89 1.44
C CYS A 12 -7.82 -1.11 0.36
N PRO A 13 -6.70 -0.38 0.35
CA PRO A 13 -5.69 -0.50 -0.71
C PRO A 13 -5.05 -1.89 -0.76
N LYS A 14 -5.02 -2.61 0.38
CA LYS A 14 -4.41 -3.95 0.45
C LYS A 14 -5.31 -5.09 -0.04
N CYS A 15 -6.64 -4.95 0.03
CA CYS A 15 -7.56 -6.07 -0.26
C CYS A 15 -8.89 -5.69 -0.94
N GLY A 16 -9.11 -4.42 -1.28
CA GLY A 16 -10.28 -3.94 -2.02
C GLY A 16 -11.60 -3.87 -1.25
N ARG A 17 -11.66 -4.40 -0.02
CA ARG A 17 -12.87 -4.36 0.83
C ARG A 17 -13.29 -2.91 1.16
N PRO A 18 -14.60 -2.64 1.31
CA PRO A 18 -15.10 -1.33 1.75
C PRO A 18 -14.51 -0.89 3.11
N VAL A 19 -14.25 0.40 3.27
CA VAL A 19 -13.69 0.99 4.50
C VAL A 19 -14.45 2.23 4.93
N GLU A 20 -14.89 2.25 6.19
CA GLU A 20 -15.46 3.45 6.80
C GLU A 20 -14.38 4.46 7.16
N ARG A 21 -14.54 5.75 6.81
CA ARG A 21 -13.55 6.80 7.18
C ARG A 21 -13.29 6.94 8.68
N ARG A 22 -14.27 6.57 9.51
CA ARG A 22 -14.21 6.71 10.97
C ARG A 22 -13.49 5.56 11.66
N THR A 23 -13.19 4.47 10.95
CA THR A 23 -12.43 3.38 11.55
C THR A 23 -11.01 3.83 11.87
N ARG A 24 -10.50 3.45 13.05
CA ARG A 24 -9.11 3.73 13.46
C ARG A 24 -8.04 3.13 12.54
N TRP A 25 -8.47 2.24 11.65
CA TRP A 25 -7.62 1.57 10.67
C TRP A 25 -7.62 2.24 9.30
N PHE A 26 -8.48 3.24 9.07
CA PHE A 26 -8.53 3.97 7.81
C PHE A 26 -7.11 4.43 7.42
N PRO A 27 -6.67 4.19 6.16
CA PRO A 27 -7.43 3.76 4.97
C PRO A 27 -7.62 2.24 4.81
N PHE A 28 -7.22 1.42 5.77
CA PHE A 28 -7.34 -0.04 5.73
C PHE A 28 -8.62 -0.55 6.42
N CYS A 29 -9.09 -1.73 6.00
CA CYS A 29 -10.24 -2.37 6.65
C CYS A 29 -9.92 -2.98 8.03
N SER A 30 -8.65 -3.21 8.37
CA SER A 30 -8.25 -3.84 9.64
C SER A 30 -6.77 -3.67 9.97
N ARG A 31 -6.39 -3.98 11.23
CA ARG A 31 -4.99 -4.06 11.68
C ARG A 31 -4.14 -4.96 10.78
N ARG A 32 -4.69 -6.10 10.36
CA ARG A 32 -3.97 -7.09 9.54
C ARG A 32 -3.55 -6.48 8.21
N CYS A 33 -4.47 -5.81 7.51
CA CYS A 33 -4.15 -5.18 6.23
C CYS A 33 -3.09 -4.07 6.37
N ARG A 34 -3.13 -3.28 7.45
CA ARG A 34 -2.09 -2.28 7.74
C ARG A 34 -0.71 -2.91 7.94
N LEU A 35 -0.64 -4.03 8.67
CA LEU A 35 0.64 -4.71 8.94
C LEU A 35 1.20 -5.42 7.70
N VAL A 36 0.34 -6.03 6.88
CA VAL A 36 0.77 -6.66 5.62
C VAL A 36 1.32 -5.59 4.67
N ASP A 37 0.63 -4.46 4.54
CA ASP A 37 1.10 -3.33 3.73
C ASP A 37 2.47 -2.84 4.20
N LEU A 38 2.65 -2.64 5.51
CA LEU A 38 3.95 -2.31 6.09
C LEU A 38 5.01 -3.38 5.78
N GLY A 39 4.66 -4.66 5.84
CA GLY A 39 5.56 -5.75 5.49
C GLY A 39 6.00 -5.70 4.03
N ASP A 40 5.12 -5.32 3.11
CA ASP A 40 5.44 -5.18 1.69
C ASP A 40 6.41 -4.00 1.44
N TRP A 41 6.27 -2.91 2.20
CA TRP A 41 7.23 -1.81 2.20
C TRP A 41 8.61 -2.26 2.68
N LEU A 42 8.67 -2.93 3.83
CA LEU A 42 9.93 -3.42 4.40
C LEU A 42 10.59 -4.50 3.54
N SER A 43 9.81 -5.23 2.75
CA SER A 43 10.29 -6.28 1.85
C SER A 43 10.56 -5.76 0.44
N GLU A 44 10.58 -4.44 0.24
CA GLU A 44 10.85 -3.79 -1.06
C GLU A 44 9.95 -4.29 -2.21
N ARG A 45 8.72 -4.72 -1.89
CA ARG A 45 7.77 -5.20 -2.91
C ARG A 45 7.13 -4.05 -3.69
N TYR A 46 7.08 -2.86 -3.09
CA TYR A 46 6.63 -1.66 -3.78
C TYR A 46 7.78 -1.06 -4.60
N ARG A 47 7.64 -1.14 -5.92
CA ARG A 47 8.60 -0.65 -6.91
C ARG A 47 7.87 0.15 -7.98
N ILE A 48 8.45 1.28 -8.36
CA ILE A 48 8.01 2.06 -9.51
C ILE A 48 8.86 1.59 -10.69
N PRO A 49 8.27 1.05 -11.78
CA PRO A 49 9.01 0.75 -12.99
C PRO A 49 9.66 2.02 -13.53
N GLY A 50 10.95 1.97 -13.82
CA GLY A 50 11.72 3.08 -14.38
C GLY A 50 12.91 2.58 -15.18
N GLU A 51 13.58 3.50 -15.86
CA GLU A 51 14.87 3.22 -16.48
C GLU A 51 15.87 2.78 -15.40
N PRO A 52 16.82 1.88 -15.73
CA PRO A 52 17.85 1.49 -14.78
C PRO A 52 18.57 2.74 -14.27
N ALA A 53 18.74 2.81 -12.94
CA ALA A 53 19.54 3.88 -12.36
C ALA A 53 20.95 3.83 -12.96
N PRO A 54 21.56 4.99 -13.27
CA PRO A 54 22.97 5.02 -13.64
C PRO A 54 23.80 4.33 -12.54
N ALA A 55 24.84 3.60 -12.94
CA ALA A 55 25.71 2.93 -12.00
C ALA A 55 26.30 3.97 -11.03
N ASP A 56 26.16 3.70 -9.74
CA ASP A 56 26.71 4.55 -8.69
C ASP A 56 28.23 4.32 -8.63
N GLU A 57 29.02 5.14 -9.32
CA GLU A 57 30.48 5.13 -9.22
C GLU A 57 30.94 5.92 -7.98
N GLY A 58 30.49 5.52 -6.77
CA GLY A 58 30.76 6.32 -5.57
C GLY A 58 30.52 5.67 -4.20
N ASP A 59 31.29 4.64 -3.85
CA ASP A 59 31.73 4.41 -2.46
C ASP A 59 32.96 3.47 -2.41
N GLU A 60 34.11 3.91 -2.92
CA GLU A 60 35.43 3.42 -2.48
C GLU A 60 36.13 4.54 -1.70
N ALA A 61 35.69 4.79 -0.47
CA ALA A 61 36.49 5.52 0.52
C ALA A 61 36.01 5.23 1.95
N ARG A 62 36.34 4.05 2.48
CA ARG A 62 36.66 3.93 3.92
C ARG A 62 37.59 2.77 4.23
#